data_AF-A0A973FTE6-F1
#
_entry.id   AF-A0A973FTE6-F1
#
_cell.length_a   1.000
_cell.length_b   1.000
_cell.length_c   1.000
_cell.angle_alpha   90.00
_cell.angle_beta   90.00
_cell.angle_gamma   90.00
#
_symmetry.space_group_name_H-M   'P 1'
#
loop_
_entity.id
_entity.type
_entity.pdbx_description
1 polymer ?
#
loop_
_entity_poly.entity_id
_entity_poly.type
_entity_poly.pdbx_seq_one_letter_code
_entity_poly.pdbx_strand_id
1 'polypeptide(L)'
;MAILGSIVCLGSALAFAVIAVLSVWATAQAIRQEVVYGFVSANPSPADRTLTLLMVGVPLAGVAALSLLSAVRFALVALGRG
;
A
#
# COMPACT_ATOMS: atom_id res chain seq x y z
N MET A 1 -8.94 27.69 14.79
CA MET A 1 -7.93 27.18 13.83
C MET A 1 -7.43 25.77 14.16
N ALA A 2 -7.11 25.44 15.42
CA ALA A 2 -6.64 24.10 15.79
C ALA A 2 -7.64 22.95 15.50
N ILE A 3 -8.93 23.12 15.84
CA ILE A 3 -9.95 22.07 15.66
C ILE A 3 -10.15 21.69 14.19
N LEU A 4 -10.22 22.68 13.30
CA LEU A 4 -10.34 22.44 11.84
C LEU A 4 -9.11 21.70 11.29
N GLY A 5 -7.90 22.08 11.73
CA GLY A 5 -6.66 21.41 11.34
C GLY A 5 -6.62 19.94 11.76
N SER A 6 -7.04 19.64 13.00
CA SER A 6 -7.11 18.26 13.50
C SER A 6 -8.12 17.42 12.73
N ILE A 7 -9.29 17.96 12.35
CA ILE A 7 -10.29 17.24 11.55
C ILE A 7 -9.73 16.89 10.17
N VAL A 8 -9.06 17.84 9.50
CA VAL A 8 -8.42 17.59 8.21
C VAL A 8 -7.34 16.51 8.33
N CYS A 9 -6.49 16.59 9.36
CA CYS A 9 -5.45 15.59 9.59
C CYS A 9 -6.04 14.19 9.84
N LEU A 10 -7.14 14.07 10.59
CA LEU A 10 -7.84 12.79 10.77
C LEU A 10 -8.40 12.25 9.44
N GLY A 11 -9.00 13.13 8.63
CA GLY A 11 -9.49 12.76 7.30
C GLY A 11 -8.36 12.25 6.39
N SER A 12 -7.22 12.95 6.36
CA SER A 12 -6.03 12.52 5.64
C SER A 12 -5.48 11.19 6.18
N ALA A 13 -5.40 11.03 7.50
CA ALA A 13 -4.92 9.80 8.12
C ALA A 13 -5.75 8.59 7.68
N LEU A 14 -7.09 8.74 7.67
CA LEU A 14 -8.00 7.69 7.24
C LEU A 14 -7.85 7.37 5.74
N ALA A 15 -7.76 8.39 4.89
CA ALA A 15 -7.55 8.20 3.45
C ALA A 15 -6.25 7.44 3.15
N PHE A 16 -5.14 7.81 3.79
CA PHE A 16 -3.86 7.13 3.64
C PHE A 16 -3.87 5.72 4.22
N ALA A 17 -4.59 5.47 5.32
CA ALA A 17 -4.77 4.12 5.85
C ALA A 17 -5.54 3.21 4.87
N VAL A 18 -6.59 3.73 4.22
CA VAL A 18 -7.32 2.99 3.18
C VAL A 18 -6.42 2.67 1.99
N ILE A 19 -5.62 3.64 1.52
CA ILE A 19 -4.64 3.41 0.45
C ILE A 19 -3.65 2.30 0.85
N ALA A 20 -3.13 2.33 2.08
CA ALA A 20 -2.21 1.31 2.58
C ALA A 20 -2.82 -0.10 2.52
N VAL A 21 -4.06 -0.26 2.98
CA VAL A 21 -4.78 -1.54 2.95
C VAL A 21 -4.98 -2.04 1.52
N LEU A 22 -5.42 -1.15 0.61
CA LEU A 22 -5.62 -1.49 -0.80
C LEU A 22 -4.30 -1.88 -1.47
N SER A 23 -3.19 -1.18 -1.17
CA SER A 23 -1.86 -1.50 -1.69
C SER A 23 -1.34 -2.84 -1.17
N VAL A 24 -1.57 -3.17 0.10
CA VAL A 24 -1.25 -4.51 0.65
C VAL A 24 -2.05 -5.58 -0.08
N TRP A 25 -3.35 -5.38 -0.29
CA TRP A 25 -4.18 -6.32 -1.03
C TRP A 25 -3.68 -6.49 -2.47
N ALA A 26 -3.43 -5.41 -3.19
CA ALA A 26 -2.92 -5.46 -4.57
C ALA A 26 -1.58 -6.22 -4.64
N THR A 27 -0.67 -5.98 -3.69
CA THR A 27 0.60 -6.71 -3.57
C THR A 27 0.36 -8.21 -3.35
N ALA A 28 -0.57 -8.57 -2.45
CA ALA A 28 -0.92 -9.96 -2.20
C ALA A 28 -1.54 -10.64 -3.43
N GLN A 29 -2.32 -9.93 -4.24
CA GLN A 29 -2.84 -10.46 -5.50
C GLN A 29 -1.74 -10.71 -6.52
N ALA A 30 -0.80 -9.77 -6.68
CA ALA A 30 0.35 -9.93 -7.57
C ALA A 30 1.18 -11.18 -7.20
N ILE A 31 1.43 -11.38 -5.91
CA ILE A 31 2.11 -12.58 -5.42
C ILE A 31 1.29 -13.84 -5.70
N ARG A 32 -0.01 -13.85 -5.43
CA ARG A 32 -0.86 -15.02 -5.68
C ARG A 32 -0.92 -15.40 -7.16
N GLN A 33 -1.00 -14.42 -8.05
CA GLN A 33 -1.05 -14.65 -9.50
C GLN A 33 0.27 -15.21 -10.03
N GLU A 34 1.41 -14.67 -9.59
CA GLU A 34 2.74 -15.08 -10.10
C GLU A 34 3.29 -16.34 -9.43
N VAL A 35 2.99 -16.55 -8.13
CA VAL A 35 3.59 -17.62 -7.31
C VAL A 35 2.65 -18.80 -7.08
N VAL A 36 1.35 -18.55 -6.84
CA VAL A 36 0.40 -19.59 -6.37
C VAL A 36 -0.40 -20.19 -7.51
N TYR A 37 -0.85 -19.38 -8.47
CA TYR A 37 -1.61 -19.85 -9.64
C TYR A 37 -0.69 -20.04 -10.85
N GLY A 38 0.18 -21.05 -10.80
CA GLY A 38 0.99 -21.50 -11.96
C GLY A 38 0.18 -22.07 -13.14
N PHE A 39 -1.10 -21.70 -13.30
CA PHE A 39 -2.09 -22.37 -14.17
C PHE A 39 -2.81 -21.44 -15.15
N VAL A 40 -2.31 -20.22 -15.42
CA VAL A 40 -2.80 -19.44 -16.57
C VAL A 40 -1.97 -19.84 -17.79
N SER A 41 -2.60 -20.63 -18.67
CA SER A 41 -2.27 -21.13 -20.03
C SER A 41 -0.98 -20.68 -20.76
N ALA A 42 -0.45 -19.48 -20.51
CA ALA A 42 0.84 -19.01 -21.00
C ALA A 42 1.85 -19.03 -19.84
N ASN A 43 2.46 -20.19 -19.57
CA ASN A 43 3.38 -20.40 -18.45
C ASN A 43 4.58 -19.40 -18.55
N PRO A 44 4.59 -18.27 -17.81
CA PRO A 44 5.63 -17.26 -17.97
C PRO A 44 6.93 -17.81 -17.41
N SER A 45 8.06 -17.44 -18.02
CA SER A 45 9.36 -17.88 -17.53
C SER A 45 9.57 -17.40 -16.09
N PRO A 46 10.36 -18.11 -15.25
CA PRO A 46 10.67 -17.64 -13.91
C PRO A 46 11.24 -16.21 -13.86
N ALA A 47 11.95 -15.81 -14.93
CA ALA A 47 12.46 -14.45 -15.08
C ALA A 47 11.33 -13.42 -15.20
N ASP A 48 10.31 -13.68 -16.03
CA ASP A 48 9.17 -12.78 -16.22
C ASP A 48 8.38 -12.58 -14.92
N ARG A 49 8.14 -13.67 -14.17
CA ARG A 49 7.44 -13.62 -12.87
C ARG A 49 8.20 -12.76 -11.85
N THR A 50 9.53 -12.95 -11.80
CA THR A 50 10.41 -12.17 -10.93
C THR A 50 10.37 -10.69 -11.31
N LEU A 51 10.37 -10.40 -12.62
CA LEU A 51 10.30 -9.05 -13.15
C LEU A 51 8.96 -8.38 -12.80
N THR A 52 7.83 -9.09 -12.90
CA THR A 52 6.52 -8.59 -12.44
C THR A 52 6.52 -8.29 -10.95
N LEU A 53 7.04 -9.20 -10.11
CA LEU A 53 7.11 -8.97 -8.67
C LEU A 53 8.01 -7.78 -8.32
N LEU A 54 9.12 -7.62 -9.03
CA LEU A 54 10.06 -6.50 -8.82
C LEU A 54 9.48 -5.16 -9.31
N MET A 55 8.78 -5.14 -10.44
CA MET A 55 8.29 -3.91 -11.07
C MET A 55 6.88 -3.50 -10.64
N VAL A 56 6.11 -4.41 -10.05
CA VAL A 56 4.73 -4.15 -9.61
C VAL A 56 4.57 -4.41 -8.12
N GLY A 57 4.97 -5.60 -7.65
CA GLY A 57 4.84 -6.01 -6.25
C GLY A 57 5.64 -5.12 -5.29
N VAL A 58 6.92 -4.90 -5.58
CA VAL A 58 7.81 -4.07 -4.73
C VAL A 58 7.35 -2.61 -4.67
N PRO A 59 7.05 -1.92 -5.80
CA PRO A 59 6.50 -0.57 -5.74
C PRO A 59 5.18 -0.48 -4.96
N LEU A 60 4.26 -1.43 -5.14
CA LEU A 60 3.00 -1.45 -4.39
C LEU A 60 3.23 -1.65 -2.88
N ALA A 61 4.17 -2.52 -2.50
CA ALA A 61 4.57 -2.69 -1.10
C ALA A 61 5.20 -1.40 -0.55
N GLY A 62 6.00 -0.69 -1.35
CA GLY A 62 6.54 0.62 -1.00
C GLY A 62 5.45 1.67 -0.77
N VAL A 63 4.47 1.75 -1.66
CA VAL A 63 3.30 2.64 -1.50
C VAL A 63 2.52 2.28 -0.23
N ALA A 64 2.32 0.99 0.06
CA ALA A 64 1.67 0.54 1.29
C ALA A 64 2.41 1.03 2.55
N ALA A 65 3.74 0.88 2.58
CA ALA A 65 4.55 1.31 3.71
C ALA A 65 4.53 2.84 3.90
N LEU A 66 4.71 3.60 2.81
CA LEU A 66 4.72 5.07 2.86
C LEU A 66 3.35 5.66 3.19
N SER A 67 2.28 5.08 2.65
CA SER A 67 0.92 5.52 2.98
C SER A 67 0.57 5.21 4.44
N LEU A 68 0.96 4.05 4.96
CA LEU A 68 0.79 3.73 6.38
C LEU A 68 1.58 4.68 7.29
N LEU A 69 2.85 4.96 6.96
CA LEU A 69 3.66 5.94 7.68
C LEU A 69 3.00 7.32 7.67
N SER A 70 2.50 7.75 6.51
CA SER A 70 1.81 9.03 6.37
C SER A 70 0.54 9.07 7.22
N ALA A 71 -0.26 8.00 7.22
CA ALA A 71 -1.46 7.89 8.04
C ALA A 71 -1.14 8.06 9.54
N VAL A 72 -0.10 7.39 10.02
CA VAL A 72 0.36 7.51 11.41
C VAL A 72 0.81 8.94 11.72
N ARG A 73 1.59 9.57 10.83
CA ARG A 73 2.04 10.96 11.02
C ARG A 73 0.87 11.94 11.09
N PHE A 74 -0.11 11.83 10.20
CA PHE A 74 -1.31 12.68 10.25
C PHE A 74 -2.14 12.43 11.52
N ALA A 75 -2.25 11.20 11.99
CA ALA A 75 -2.92 10.89 13.25
C ALA A 75 -2.19 11.51 14.47
N LEU A 76 -0.86 11.46 14.49
CA LEU A 76 -0.06 12.09 15.55
C LEU A 76 -0.23 13.62 15.56
N VAL A 77 -0.21 14.25 14.38
CA VAL A 77 -0.46 15.70 14.24
C VAL A 77 -1.87 16.05 14.73
N ALA A 78 -2.89 15.26 14.36
CA ALA A 78 -4.25 15.51 14.81
C ALA A 78 -4.42 15.44 16.34
N LEU A 79 -3.65 14.56 16.98
CA LEU A 79 -3.62 14.35 18.44
C LEU A 79 -2.70 15.35 19.17
N GLY A 80 -2.02 16.25 18.47
CA GLY A 80 -1.07 17.20 19.06
C GLY A 80 0.20 16.53 19.59
N ARG A 81 0.58 15.38 19.02
CA ARG A 81 1.74 14.56 19.40
C ARG A 81 2.85 14.55 18.34
N GLY A 82 2.79 15.47 17.38
CA GLY A 82 3.67 15.55 16.22
C GLY A 82 4.30 16.92 16.06
#